data_AF-A0A1F7VHP7-F1
#
_entry.id   AF-A0A1F7VHP7-F1
#
_cell.length_a   1.000
_cell.length_b   1.000
_cell.length_c   1.000
_cell.angle_alpha   90.00
_cell.angle_beta   90.00
_cell.angle_gamma   90.00
#
_symmetry.space_group_name_H-M   'P 1'
#
loop_
_entity.id
_entity.type
_entity.pdbx_description
1 polymer ?
#
loop_
_entity_poly.entity_id
_entity_poly.type
_entity_poly.pdbx_seq_one_letter_code
_entity_poly.pdbx_strand_id
1 'polypeptide(L)'
;MNDHTHHDSSDRSAEPVEVSSHNGHPDHDHDATNCRKCQAPSGSSSYGWLWVVGIIVIVAMALYFLQRNVPEVGDEGARLDGGATEKIVAIPLLDAGVYNVVVPTNARTGGIFGVDWDVSAPQSSTIKHTSIRWGLQSKASFDDYSNRTTDYDGGSFEIPAHFEANIQAPTEEGVVYLRAYAVIDGVDYQSDEYTVNVSR
;
A
#
# COMPACT_ATOMS: atom_id res chain seq x y z
N MET A 1 53.38 24.79 -23.78
CA MET A 1 54.68 24.15 -24.07
C MET A 1 55.03 23.21 -22.92
N ASN A 2 55.08 21.92 -23.27
CA ASN A 2 55.85 20.79 -22.74
C ASN A 2 56.50 20.94 -21.36
N ASP A 3 56.13 20.13 -20.35
CA ASP A 3 56.42 18.69 -20.18
C ASP A 3 57.89 18.43 -19.81
N HIS A 4 58.10 17.84 -18.62
CA HIS A 4 58.78 16.54 -18.42
C HIS A 4 59.22 16.33 -16.96
N THR A 5 58.53 15.40 -16.32
CA THR A 5 58.90 14.62 -15.13
C THR A 5 60.07 13.66 -15.41
N HIS A 6 60.86 13.29 -14.39
CA HIS A 6 61.80 12.17 -14.43
C HIS A 6 61.64 11.23 -13.22
N HIS A 7 61.44 9.94 -13.55
CA HIS A 7 61.66 8.65 -12.87
C HIS A 7 62.02 8.56 -11.37
N ASP A 8 61.39 7.60 -10.65
CA ASP A 8 61.92 6.23 -10.51
C ASP A 8 60.85 5.22 -9.99
N SER A 9 61.21 3.94 -10.04
CA SER A 9 60.42 2.74 -10.32
C SER A 9 60.21 1.82 -9.11
N SER A 10 59.16 0.98 -9.16
CA SER A 10 59.09 -0.44 -8.74
C SER A 10 57.66 -0.93 -8.97
N ASP A 11 57.33 -1.52 -10.12
CA ASP A 11 57.39 -2.96 -10.45
C ASP A 11 56.47 -3.84 -9.57
N ARG A 12 55.34 -4.33 -10.11
CA ARG A 12 55.21 -5.71 -10.64
C ARG A 12 53.76 -6.07 -11.05
N SER A 13 53.62 -6.45 -12.32
CA SER A 13 52.87 -7.61 -12.89
C SER A 13 51.40 -7.87 -12.46
N ALA A 14 50.42 -8.13 -13.33
CA ALA A 14 50.37 -8.45 -14.76
C ALA A 14 48.91 -8.26 -15.27
N GLU A 15 48.73 -7.98 -16.56
CA GLU A 15 47.43 -8.07 -17.27
C GLU A 15 47.36 -9.33 -18.18
N PRO A 16 46.37 -9.53 -19.09
CA PRO A 16 45.21 -10.39 -18.89
C PRO A 16 45.01 -11.39 -20.07
N VAL A 17 43.82 -12.00 -20.22
CA VAL A 17 43.07 -12.34 -21.47
C VAL A 17 42.24 -13.63 -21.30
N GLU A 18 40.94 -13.42 -21.04
CA GLU A 18 39.74 -13.77 -21.83
C GLU A 18 39.55 -15.13 -22.58
N VAL A 19 38.28 -15.61 -22.53
CA VAL A 19 37.45 -16.35 -23.54
C VAL A 19 37.03 -17.83 -23.28
N SER A 20 35.75 -17.96 -22.89
CA SER A 20 34.62 -18.75 -23.49
C SER A 20 34.53 -20.30 -23.51
N SER A 21 33.39 -20.77 -22.96
CA SER A 21 32.40 -21.75 -23.46
C SER A 21 32.79 -23.19 -23.85
N HIS A 22 32.20 -24.19 -23.16
CA HIS A 22 31.34 -25.22 -23.80
C HIS A 22 30.60 -26.13 -22.81
N ASN A 23 29.30 -26.33 -23.04
CA ASN A 23 28.46 -27.40 -22.51
C ASN A 23 28.76 -28.74 -23.24
N GLY A 24 28.53 -29.88 -22.57
CA GLY A 24 28.37 -31.17 -23.27
C GLY A 24 28.53 -32.43 -22.41
N HIS A 25 27.41 -33.06 -22.06
CA HIS A 25 27.27 -34.49 -21.74
C HIS A 25 27.28 -35.28 -23.07
N PRO A 26 27.86 -36.49 -23.20
CA PRO A 26 27.25 -37.74 -22.73
C PRO A 26 28.24 -38.84 -22.30
N ASP A 27 27.74 -39.94 -21.72
CA ASP A 27 28.15 -41.31 -22.10
C ASP A 27 27.16 -42.36 -21.54
N HIS A 28 26.44 -42.95 -22.50
CA HIS A 28 25.84 -44.29 -22.55
C HIS A 28 26.99 -45.34 -22.47
N ASP A 29 26.92 -46.57 -21.94
CA ASP A 29 25.95 -47.66 -21.98
C ASP A 29 26.36 -48.70 -20.91
N HIS A 30 25.42 -49.50 -20.39
CA HIS A 30 25.43 -50.96 -20.57
C HIS A 30 24.16 -51.61 -20.00
N ASP A 31 23.77 -52.63 -20.75
CA ASP A 31 22.45 -53.20 -20.94
C ASP A 31 22.12 -54.31 -19.94
N ALA A 32 20.86 -54.75 -20.05
CA ALA A 32 20.02 -55.54 -19.20
C ALA A 32 20.47 -56.96 -18.80
N THR A 33 19.64 -57.52 -17.91
CA THR A 33 19.33 -58.94 -17.65
C THR A 33 20.14 -59.73 -16.61
N ASN A 34 19.68 -59.71 -15.35
CA ASN A 34 19.28 -60.95 -14.68
C ASN A 34 18.37 -60.69 -13.46
N CYS A 35 17.07 -60.94 -13.61
CA CYS A 35 16.13 -60.99 -12.50
C CYS A 35 16.20 -62.37 -11.82
N ARG A 36 16.30 -62.41 -10.48
CA ARG A 36 15.62 -63.42 -9.65
C ARG A 36 15.66 -63.07 -8.17
N LYS A 37 14.46 -62.98 -7.60
CA LYS A 37 14.06 -62.88 -6.17
C LYS A 37 14.27 -61.52 -5.50
N CYS A 38 13.15 -60.84 -5.24
CA CYS A 38 12.71 -60.50 -3.88
C CYS A 38 11.20 -60.27 -3.85
N GLN A 39 10.52 -61.20 -3.17
CA GLN A 39 9.32 -61.04 -2.34
C GLN A 39 8.56 -59.69 -2.41
N ALA A 40 7.28 -59.74 -2.79
CA ALA A 40 6.32 -58.68 -2.48
C ALA A 40 5.68 -58.93 -1.10
N PRO A 41 5.59 -57.92 -0.22
CA PRO A 41 4.56 -57.87 0.81
C PRO A 41 3.48 -56.85 0.42
N SER A 42 2.28 -57.39 0.22
CA SER A 42 0.98 -56.88 0.67
C SER A 42 0.79 -55.38 0.92
N GLY A 43 -0.04 -54.77 0.05
CA GLY A 43 -1.21 -53.98 0.43
C GLY A 43 -1.00 -52.72 1.28
N SER A 44 -0.71 -51.59 0.62
CA SER A 44 -1.00 -50.28 1.19
C SER A 44 -2.46 -49.90 0.90
N SER A 45 -3.16 -49.57 1.98
CA SER A 45 -4.57 -49.23 2.01
C SER A 45 -4.85 -47.94 1.22
N SER A 46 -5.67 -48.05 0.17
CA SER A 46 -6.08 -46.96 -0.73
C SER A 46 -7.07 -46.00 -0.05
N TYR A 47 -6.62 -45.23 0.93
CA TYR A 47 -7.44 -44.20 1.60
C TYR A 47 -6.79 -42.81 1.64
N GLY A 48 -5.52 -42.67 1.23
CA GLY A 48 -4.85 -41.37 1.20
C GLY A 48 -5.45 -40.38 0.18
N TRP A 49 -5.93 -40.89 -0.96
CA TRP A 49 -6.58 -40.06 -1.98
C TRP A 49 -7.96 -39.57 -1.55
N LEU A 50 -8.67 -40.32 -0.71
CA LEU A 50 -10.01 -39.93 -0.24
C LEU A 50 -9.98 -38.69 0.66
N TRP A 51 -8.92 -38.50 1.45
CA TRP A 51 -8.76 -37.28 2.24
C TRP A 51 -8.49 -36.05 1.37
N VAL A 52 -7.71 -36.22 0.30
CA VAL A 52 -7.44 -35.16 -0.68
C VAL A 52 -8.73 -34.77 -1.42
N VAL A 53 -9.52 -35.74 -1.87
CA VAL A 53 -10.83 -35.47 -2.49
C VAL A 53 -11.77 -34.79 -1.50
N GLY A 54 -11.77 -35.20 -0.23
CA GLY A 54 -12.56 -34.56 0.82
C GLY A 54 -12.21 -33.07 1.01
N ILE A 55 -10.93 -32.72 1.05
CA ILE A 55 -10.48 -31.32 1.14
C ILE A 55 -10.92 -30.53 -0.10
N ILE A 56 -10.76 -31.09 -1.30
CA ILE A 56 -11.15 -30.42 -2.55
C ILE A 56 -12.65 -30.12 -2.55
N VAL A 57 -13.49 -31.05 -2.11
CA VAL A 57 -14.95 -30.84 -2.03
C VAL A 57 -15.31 -29.77 -1.00
N ILE A 58 -14.66 -29.75 0.16
CA ILE A 58 -14.90 -28.74 1.20
C ILE A 58 -14.47 -27.35 0.71
N VAL A 59 -13.30 -27.24 0.08
CA VAL A 59 -12.81 -25.98 -0.49
C VAL A 59 -13.73 -25.53 -1.63
N ALA A 60 -14.18 -26.43 -2.50
CA ALA A 60 -15.11 -26.12 -3.57
C ALA A 60 -16.47 -25.64 -3.02
N MET A 61 -17.00 -26.26 -1.96
CA MET A 61 -18.22 -25.79 -1.31
C MET A 61 -18.03 -24.43 -0.65
N ALA A 62 -16.92 -24.21 0.07
CA ALA A 62 -16.64 -22.91 0.69
C ALA A 62 -16.53 -21.80 -0.36
N LEU A 63 -15.85 -22.05 -1.48
CA LEU A 63 -15.79 -21.13 -2.61
C LEU A 63 -17.16 -20.92 -3.26
N TYR A 64 -17.96 -21.98 -3.41
CA TYR A 64 -19.31 -21.90 -3.95
C TYR A 64 -20.25 -21.05 -3.08
N PHE A 65 -20.16 -21.18 -1.75
CA PHE A 65 -20.94 -20.37 -0.82
C PHE A 65 -20.47 -18.92 -0.74
N LEU A 66 -19.17 -18.65 -0.85
CA LEU A 66 -18.64 -17.28 -0.95
C LEU A 66 -19.05 -16.59 -2.26
N GLN A 67 -19.17 -17.34 -3.35
CA GLN A 67 -19.62 -16.81 -4.65
C GLN A 67 -21.15 -16.60 -4.75
N ARG A 68 -21.96 -17.30 -3.94
CA ARG A 68 -23.43 -17.21 -4.00
C ARG A 68 -24.04 -15.96 -3.34
N ASN A 69 -23.25 -15.16 -2.62
CA ASN A 69 -23.75 -13.93 -1.98
C ASN A 69 -23.68 -12.68 -2.86
N VAL A 70 -23.52 -12.83 -4.18
CA VAL A 70 -23.64 -11.71 -5.12
C VAL A 70 -25.13 -11.48 -5.41
N PRO A 71 -25.75 -10.37 -4.96
CA PRO A 71 -27.10 -10.04 -5.38
C PRO A 71 -27.10 -9.77 -6.89
N GLU A 72 -27.90 -10.53 -7.61
CA GLU A 72 -28.18 -10.39 -9.04
C GLU A 72 -28.93 -9.07 -9.25
N VAL A 73 -28.18 -7.99 -9.55
CA VAL A 73 -28.78 -6.75 -10.06
C VAL A 73 -29.15 -7.03 -11.51
N GLY A 74 -30.45 -7.06 -11.79
CA GLY A 74 -30.97 -7.33 -13.12
C GLY A 74 -30.47 -6.30 -14.13
N ASP A 75 -29.72 -6.79 -15.13
CA ASP A 75 -29.31 -6.03 -16.30
C ASP A 75 -30.47 -5.95 -17.30
N GLU A 76 -31.18 -4.81 -17.32
CA GLU A 76 -31.87 -4.36 -18.52
C GLU A 76 -30.91 -3.44 -19.30
N GLY A 77 -30.42 -3.96 -20.42
CA GLY A 77 -29.26 -3.45 -21.14
C GLY A 77 -29.45 -2.09 -21.81
N ALA A 78 -28.36 -1.33 -21.81
CA ALA A 78 -28.06 -0.34 -22.83
C ALA A 78 -26.73 -0.71 -23.50
N ARG A 79 -26.83 -1.34 -24.66
CA ARG A 79 -25.73 -1.60 -25.57
C ARG A 79 -25.22 -0.27 -26.14
N LEU A 80 -23.96 0.07 -25.89
CA LEU A 80 -23.21 0.98 -26.74
C LEU A 80 -21.90 0.30 -27.15
N ASP A 81 -21.80 0.03 -28.45
CA ASP A 81 -20.63 -0.51 -29.13
C ASP A 81 -19.48 0.52 -29.10
N GLY A 82 -18.25 0.09 -28.79
CA GLY A 82 -17.05 0.86 -29.14
C GLY A 82 -15.86 0.78 -28.19
N GLY A 83 -15.07 -0.29 -28.31
CA GLY A 83 -13.60 -0.29 -28.26
C GLY A 83 -12.86 0.60 -27.25
N ALA A 84 -12.70 0.11 -26.03
CA ALA A 84 -11.44 0.06 -25.27
C ALA A 84 -11.72 -0.74 -24.00
N THR A 85 -11.14 -1.93 -23.84
CA THR A 85 -11.17 -2.63 -22.55
C THR A 85 -10.20 -1.92 -21.61
N GLU A 86 -10.61 -0.75 -21.12
CA GLU A 86 -10.04 -0.18 -19.91
C GLU A 86 -10.42 -1.15 -18.79
N LYS A 87 -9.41 -1.69 -18.10
CA LYS A 87 -9.63 -2.46 -16.89
C LYS A 87 -10.24 -1.49 -15.89
N ILE A 88 -11.57 -1.47 -15.79
CA ILE A 88 -12.28 -0.73 -14.74
C ILE A 88 -11.86 -1.36 -13.42
N VAL A 89 -10.83 -0.79 -12.81
CA VAL A 89 -10.49 -1.08 -11.42
C VAL A 89 -11.66 -0.50 -10.64
N ALA A 90 -12.51 -1.37 -10.09
CA ALA A 90 -13.49 -0.97 -9.12
C ALA A 90 -12.73 -0.46 -7.89
N ILE A 91 -12.40 0.83 -7.89
CA ILE A 91 -11.96 1.52 -6.69
C ILE A 91 -13.16 1.44 -5.74
N PRO A 92 -13.01 0.93 -4.51
CA PRO A 92 -14.10 1.01 -3.55
C PRO A 92 -14.53 2.46 -3.47
N LEU A 93 -15.80 2.71 -3.77
CA LEU A 93 -16.39 4.04 -3.75
C LEU A 93 -16.32 4.53 -2.31
N LEU A 94 -15.27 5.28 -1.97
CA LEU A 94 -15.20 5.92 -0.66
C LEU A 94 -16.30 6.98 -0.62
N ASP A 95 -17.05 7.00 0.47
CA ASP A 95 -18.01 8.07 0.73
C ASP A 95 -17.30 9.43 0.77
N ALA A 96 -18.08 10.50 0.75
CA ALA A 96 -17.52 11.83 0.91
C ALA A 96 -17.01 11.99 2.33
N GLY A 97 -15.75 12.43 2.50
CA GLY A 97 -15.18 12.60 3.82
C GLY A 97 -13.68 12.84 3.85
N VAL A 98 -13.18 12.86 5.08
CA VAL A 98 -11.77 12.99 5.42
C VAL A 98 -11.27 11.66 5.98
N TYR A 99 -10.19 11.14 5.41
CA TYR A 99 -9.70 9.78 5.64
C TYR A 99 -8.19 9.76 5.86
N ASN A 100 -7.67 8.60 6.30
CA ASN A 100 -6.24 8.32 6.41
C ASN A 100 -5.44 9.41 7.12
N VAL A 101 -6.00 9.97 8.20
CA VAL A 101 -5.31 11.02 8.97
C VAL A 101 -4.11 10.38 9.69
N VAL A 102 -2.91 10.81 9.31
CA VAL A 102 -1.64 10.39 9.90
C VAL A 102 -1.11 11.51 10.77
N VAL A 103 -0.92 11.21 12.04
CA VAL A 103 -0.43 12.16 13.05
C VAL A 103 0.63 11.45 13.89
N PRO A 104 1.78 12.09 14.17
CA PRO A 104 2.76 11.51 15.07
C PRO A 104 2.21 11.47 16.50
N THR A 105 2.56 10.42 17.24
CA THR A 105 2.15 10.27 18.64
C THR A 105 2.87 11.24 19.58
N ASN A 106 4.06 11.71 19.19
CA ASN A 106 4.89 12.60 19.99
C ASN A 106 5.50 13.72 19.16
N ALA A 107 5.66 14.89 19.76
CA ALA A 107 6.38 16.03 19.20
C ALA A 107 7.26 16.69 20.27
N ARG A 108 8.32 17.38 19.84
CA ARG A 108 9.16 18.16 20.76
C ARG A 108 8.53 19.49 21.08
N THR A 109 8.69 19.97 22.32
CA THR A 109 8.30 21.35 22.70
C THR A 109 8.95 22.36 21.76
N GLY A 110 8.15 23.24 21.16
CA GLY A 110 8.64 24.22 20.18
C GLY A 110 9.16 23.63 18.86
N GLY A 111 9.01 22.32 18.64
CA GLY A 111 9.32 21.68 17.37
C GLY A 111 8.18 21.80 16.36
N ILE A 112 8.40 21.28 15.15
CA ILE A 112 7.37 21.15 14.11
C ILE A 112 7.01 19.68 13.99
N PHE A 113 5.72 19.37 13.82
CA PHE A 113 5.25 18.04 13.45
C PHE A 113 4.34 18.11 12.22
N GLY A 114 4.45 17.10 11.36
CA GLY A 114 3.62 16.96 10.16
C GLY A 114 2.30 16.27 10.46
N VAL A 115 1.27 16.62 9.70
CA VAL A 115 -0.02 15.94 9.66
C VAL A 115 -0.39 15.73 8.20
N ASP A 116 -0.76 14.50 7.87
CA ASP A 116 -1.16 14.10 6.52
C ASP A 116 -2.61 13.60 6.55
N TRP A 117 -3.39 13.90 5.51
CA TRP A 117 -4.77 13.41 5.41
C TRP A 117 -5.25 13.34 3.96
N ASP A 118 -6.22 12.45 3.72
CA ASP A 118 -6.88 12.32 2.43
C ASP A 118 -8.28 12.92 2.48
N VAL A 119 -8.71 13.54 1.39
CA VAL A 119 -10.11 13.92 1.17
C VAL A 119 -10.60 13.19 -0.06
N SER A 120 -11.76 12.53 0.05
CA SER A 120 -12.34 11.73 -1.04
C SER A 120 -13.83 11.96 -1.15
N ALA A 121 -14.39 11.66 -2.31
CA ALA A 121 -15.82 11.59 -2.58
C ALA A 121 -16.11 10.49 -3.63
N PRO A 122 -17.35 9.97 -3.70
CA PRO A 122 -17.74 8.93 -4.66
C PRO A 122 -17.47 9.31 -6.12
N GLN A 123 -17.68 10.57 -6.46
CA GLN A 123 -17.39 11.12 -7.77
C GLN A 123 -16.29 12.16 -7.63
N SER A 124 -15.41 12.24 -8.62
CA SER A 124 -14.41 13.30 -8.68
C SER A 124 -15.09 14.67 -8.59
N SER A 125 -14.64 15.48 -7.66
CA SER A 125 -15.17 16.83 -7.40
C SER A 125 -14.01 17.79 -7.12
N THR A 126 -14.32 19.05 -6.88
CA THR A 126 -13.35 20.06 -6.46
C THR A 126 -13.74 20.64 -5.11
N ILE A 127 -12.80 20.74 -4.20
CA ILE A 127 -12.97 21.42 -2.91
C ILE A 127 -12.23 22.74 -2.91
N LYS A 128 -12.71 23.69 -2.11
CA LYS A 128 -12.05 25.00 -1.93
C LYS A 128 -11.35 25.15 -0.59
N HIS A 129 -11.67 24.27 0.36
CA HIS A 129 -11.22 24.39 1.73
C HIS A 129 -11.04 23.02 2.38
N THR A 130 -9.86 22.83 2.95
CA THR A 130 -9.54 21.75 3.88
C THR A 130 -8.50 22.25 4.87
N SER A 131 -8.53 21.77 6.11
CA SER A 131 -7.59 22.23 7.14
C SER A 131 -7.48 21.24 8.29
N ILE A 132 -6.44 21.43 9.09
CA ILE A 132 -6.35 20.88 10.44
C ILE A 132 -6.73 21.97 11.43
N ARG A 133 -7.60 21.65 12.39
CA ARG A 133 -7.83 22.49 13.58
C ARG A 133 -7.33 21.80 14.83
N TRP A 134 -6.78 22.58 15.75
CA TRP A 134 -6.15 22.03 16.94
C TRP A 134 -6.16 22.97 18.16
N GLY A 135 -5.90 22.39 19.34
CA GLY A 135 -5.82 23.13 20.60
C GLY A 135 -5.25 22.30 21.76
N LEU A 136 -5.07 22.95 22.91
CA LEU A 136 -4.52 22.33 24.14
C LEU A 136 -5.58 21.64 25.01
N GLN A 137 -6.83 21.66 24.56
CA GLN A 137 -7.96 21.03 25.23
C GLN A 137 -8.81 20.36 24.16
N SER A 138 -9.26 19.13 24.44
CA SER A 138 -10.28 18.47 23.64
C SER A 138 -11.54 19.33 23.55
N LYS A 139 -12.18 19.32 22.38
CA LYS A 139 -13.40 20.07 22.12
C LYS A 139 -14.52 19.15 21.63
N ALA A 140 -15.74 19.46 22.04
CA ALA A 140 -16.93 18.77 21.55
C ALA A 140 -17.18 19.13 20.08
N SER A 141 -17.16 20.43 19.77
CA SER A 141 -17.31 20.94 18.41
C SER A 141 -15.95 21.20 17.76
N PHE A 142 -15.83 20.86 16.48
CA PHE A 142 -14.66 21.17 15.67
C PHE A 142 -14.41 22.68 15.56
N ASP A 143 -15.47 23.49 15.52
CA ASP A 143 -15.32 24.94 15.39
C ASP A 143 -14.78 25.63 16.64
N ASP A 144 -14.77 24.96 17.79
CA ASP A 144 -14.28 25.51 19.06
C ASP A 144 -12.74 25.48 19.18
N TYR A 145 -12.05 24.86 18.22
CA TYR A 145 -10.60 24.89 18.14
C TYR A 145 -10.12 26.26 17.63
N SER A 146 -9.30 26.93 18.43
CA SER A 146 -8.82 28.29 18.13
C SER A 146 -7.74 28.34 17.04
N ASN A 147 -6.97 27.26 16.87
CA ASN A 147 -5.88 27.21 15.91
C ASN A 147 -6.30 26.40 14.68
N ARG A 148 -5.86 26.85 13.50
CA ARG A 148 -6.08 26.13 12.24
C ARG A 148 -4.95 26.35 11.25
N THR A 149 -4.76 25.40 10.34
CA THR A 149 -3.92 25.59 9.15
C THR A 149 -4.70 26.38 8.09
N THR A 150 -3.99 27.11 7.23
CA THR A 150 -4.60 28.00 6.23
C THR A 150 -4.05 27.78 4.81
N ASP A 151 -3.17 26.80 4.63
CA ASP A 151 -2.48 26.55 3.35
C ASP A 151 -3.43 26.18 2.22
N TYR A 152 -4.61 25.66 2.58
CA TYR A 152 -5.66 25.24 1.65
C TYR A 152 -6.96 26.06 1.80
N ASP A 153 -6.88 27.32 2.26
CA ASP A 153 -8.02 28.24 2.32
C ASP A 153 -8.25 28.93 0.96
N GLY A 154 -9.35 28.59 0.27
CA GLY A 154 -9.83 29.32 -0.91
C GLY A 154 -9.21 28.88 -2.24
N GLY A 155 -8.60 27.70 -2.29
CA GLY A 155 -8.07 27.10 -3.52
C GLY A 155 -9.14 26.40 -4.37
N SER A 156 -8.68 25.59 -5.33
CA SER A 156 -9.51 24.64 -6.07
C SER A 156 -8.71 23.36 -6.22
N PHE A 157 -9.06 22.35 -5.44
CA PHE A 157 -8.33 21.09 -5.33
C PHE A 157 -9.22 19.96 -5.83
N GLU A 158 -8.78 19.23 -6.85
CA GLU A 158 -9.48 18.03 -7.32
C GLU A 158 -9.38 16.95 -6.24
N ILE A 159 -10.50 16.30 -5.92
CA ILE A 159 -10.56 15.17 -5.00
C ILE A 159 -11.02 13.91 -5.74
N PRO A 160 -10.50 12.70 -5.40
CA PRO A 160 -9.68 12.40 -4.23
C PRO A 160 -8.26 13.00 -4.27
N ALA A 161 -7.79 13.54 -3.14
CA ALA A 161 -6.46 14.12 -3.01
C ALA A 161 -5.87 13.94 -1.61
N HIS A 162 -4.54 14.02 -1.56
CA HIS A 162 -3.73 14.00 -0.36
C HIS A 162 -3.30 15.41 0.02
N PHE A 163 -3.28 15.70 1.31
CA PHE A 163 -2.93 17.00 1.87
C PHE A 163 -1.98 16.84 3.05
N GLU A 164 -1.11 17.83 3.21
CA GLU A 164 -0.08 17.83 4.25
C GLU A 164 -0.05 19.20 4.94
N ALA A 165 0.21 19.21 6.24
CA ALA A 165 0.44 20.45 6.98
C ALA A 165 1.51 20.29 8.04
N ASN A 166 2.25 21.37 8.27
CA ASN A 166 3.25 21.46 9.33
C ASN A 166 2.68 22.31 10.48
N ILE A 167 2.62 21.72 11.68
CA ILE A 167 2.11 22.39 12.87
C ILE A 167 3.25 22.66 13.84
N GLN A 168 3.34 23.91 14.30
CA GLN A 168 4.25 24.32 15.36
C GLN A 168 3.74 23.81 16.71
N ALA A 169 4.48 22.91 17.34
CA ALA A 169 4.17 22.42 18.68
C ALA A 169 4.29 23.55 19.72
N PRO A 170 3.45 23.54 20.76
CA PRO A 170 3.57 24.43 21.91
C PRO A 170 4.97 24.39 22.55
N THR A 171 5.36 25.50 23.17
CA THR A 171 6.63 25.59 23.93
C THR A 171 6.56 24.96 25.32
N GLU A 172 5.35 24.57 25.76
CA GLU A 172 5.08 23.90 27.03
C GLU A 172 4.74 22.42 26.78
N GLU A 173 5.05 21.57 27.75
CA GLU A 173 4.69 20.14 27.70
C GLU A 173 3.17 19.97 27.87
N GLY A 174 2.60 18.97 27.21
CA GLY A 174 1.17 18.71 27.29
C GLY A 174 0.64 17.91 26.10
N VAL A 175 -0.68 17.86 25.97
CA VAL A 175 -1.35 17.16 24.86
C VAL A 175 -1.97 18.17 23.92
N VAL A 176 -1.69 18.03 22.63
CA VAL A 176 -2.38 18.72 21.55
C VAL A 176 -3.48 17.81 21.02
N TYR A 177 -4.69 18.35 20.90
CA TYR A 177 -5.85 17.70 20.32
C TYR A 177 -6.13 18.31 18.95
N LEU A 178 -6.40 17.50 17.94
CA LEU A 178 -6.60 17.98 16.58
C LEU A 178 -7.59 17.13 15.76
N ARG A 179 -8.17 17.75 14.74
CA ARG A 179 -9.05 17.11 13.75
C ARG A 179 -8.75 17.65 12.36
N ALA A 180 -8.83 16.77 11.36
CA ALA A 180 -8.82 17.15 9.96
C ALA A 180 -10.25 17.45 9.47
N TYR A 181 -10.37 18.34 8.49
CA TYR A 181 -11.65 18.87 8.03
C TYR A 181 -11.62 19.23 6.55
N ALA A 182 -12.76 19.09 5.88
CA ALA A 182 -12.96 19.52 4.51
C ALA A 182 -14.40 19.96 4.27
N VAL A 183 -14.58 20.89 3.33
CA VAL A 183 -15.89 21.25 2.80
C VAL A 183 -16.04 20.63 1.42
N ILE A 184 -16.90 19.62 1.30
CA ILE A 184 -17.17 18.91 0.05
C ILE A 184 -18.61 19.24 -0.36
N ASP A 185 -18.77 19.85 -1.54
CA ASP A 185 -20.08 20.27 -2.08
C ASP A 185 -20.94 21.10 -1.08
N GLY A 186 -20.27 21.91 -0.25
CA GLY A 186 -20.92 22.75 0.76
C GLY A 186 -21.30 22.02 2.06
N VAL A 187 -20.92 20.74 2.20
CA VAL A 187 -21.12 19.94 3.41
C VAL A 187 -19.81 19.80 4.16
N ASP A 188 -19.90 19.96 5.48
CA ASP A 188 -18.79 19.87 6.43
C ASP A 188 -18.48 18.41 6.77
N TYR A 189 -17.24 17.99 6.55
CA TYR A 189 -16.74 16.67 6.95
C TYR A 189 -15.53 16.82 7.85
N GLN A 190 -15.48 16.04 8.93
CA GLN A 190 -14.38 16.04 9.89
C GLN A 190 -13.94 14.62 10.23
N SER A 191 -12.69 14.47 10.62
CA SER A 191 -12.17 13.22 11.20
C SER A 191 -12.58 13.06 12.66
N ASP A 192 -12.29 11.89 13.21
CA ASP A 192 -12.14 11.69 14.66
C ASP A 192 -11.04 12.61 15.22
N GLU A 193 -11.01 12.72 16.55
CA GLU A 193 -10.00 13.50 17.26
C GLU A 193 -8.71 12.71 17.50
N TYR A 194 -7.59 13.33 17.16
CA TYR A 194 -6.26 12.79 17.35
C TYR A 194 -5.51 13.58 18.43
N THR A 195 -4.53 12.92 19.06
CA THR A 195 -3.71 13.51 20.11
C THR A 195 -2.23 13.41 19.81
N VAL A 196 -1.49 14.47 20.09
CA VAL A 196 -0.02 14.50 20.06
C VAL A 196 0.49 14.84 21.44
N ASN A 197 1.35 13.98 21.99
CA ASN A 197 2.04 14.25 23.24
C ASN A 197 3.26 15.15 22.98
N VAL A 198 3.32 16.29 23.65
CA VAL A 198 4.39 17.28 23.49
C VAL A 198 5.29 17.22 24.72
N SER A 199 6.56 16.89 24.51
CA SER A 199 7.57 16.76 25.57
C SER A 199 8.91 17.35 25.12
N ARG A 200 9.84 17.52 26.06
CA ARG A 200 11.22 17.94 25.74
C ARG A 200 12.01 16.89 24.96
#